data_AF-A0A842Y4H7-F1
#
_entry.id   AF-A0A842Y4H7-F1
#
_cell.length_a   1.000
_cell.length_b   1.000
_cell.length_c   1.000
_cell.angle_alpha   90.00
_cell.angle_beta   90.00
_cell.angle_gamma   90.00
#
_symmetry.space_group_name_H-M   'P 1'
#
loop_
_entity.id
_entity.type
_entity.pdbx_description
1 polymer ?
#
loop_
_entity_poly.entity_id
_entity_poly.type
_entity_poly.pdbx_seq_one_letter_code
_entity_poly.pdbx_strand_id
1 'polypeptide(L)'
;MPDIFEITHKDLAGRIGRLTTPHGTVETPTIMPVINPNIQTIPAKEMPDFGARMIITNSYIIYRKEALKAKAQQQGLHSLLEFNGPIMTDSGSFQLSVYGEVEVNNAQIIEFQQSIGTDIGVPLDIPTPPDADYDKVKQELATTNERLMEALDLNKDSQMLLAASIQGGRYPDLREQAARQLGSAGFDIYPIGAVVPLMESYRYADLVDVIVSAKKGLPSSAPVHLFGAGHPMVFALAVALGCDLFDSAAYALYAKDGRYLTADGTYHIKDLEYLPCACPICTSHSAREISASPDKIELLARHNLYVTFAEINNVKQAIRDGNLWELVERRCRTHPRLLDGLKRMTSHMDWIEQFDPSSKSTYFYCGPQSVNRPEVLRWNKRLEHLKLEGTVLIRPGGKISGEAEYDHVLHFKPPFGAYPLELKETHPLNAEVINIPDYESLTSALENTKKLIQLNPDAEFTFVHRQYWEHPLISQICQMVSHSWAV
;
A
#
# COMPACT_ATOMS: atom_id res chain seq x y z
N MET A 1 -18.13 -11.50 -11.42
CA MET A 1 -17.48 -10.24 -11.03
C MET A 1 -17.57 -9.33 -12.24
N PRO A 2 -17.98 -8.08 -12.07
CA PRO A 2 -18.05 -7.14 -13.19
C PRO A 2 -16.64 -6.93 -13.76
N ASP A 3 -16.55 -6.85 -15.08
CA ASP A 3 -15.32 -6.67 -15.87
C ASP A 3 -14.83 -5.21 -15.79
N ILE A 4 -14.79 -4.66 -14.57
CA ILE A 4 -14.49 -3.25 -14.30
C ILE A 4 -13.06 -3.03 -13.83
N PHE A 5 -12.34 -4.09 -13.43
CA PHE A 5 -10.97 -3.95 -12.93
C PHE A 5 -10.04 -5.02 -13.48
N GLU A 6 -8.99 -4.57 -14.15
CA GLU A 6 -7.97 -5.41 -14.74
C GLU A 6 -6.61 -5.11 -14.11
N ILE A 7 -5.86 -6.16 -13.73
CA ILE A 7 -4.51 -6.03 -13.19
C ILE A 7 -3.48 -6.16 -14.32
N THR A 8 -2.55 -5.22 -14.42
CA THR A 8 -1.52 -5.19 -15.46
C THR A 8 -0.13 -5.52 -14.94
N HIS A 9 0.21 -5.07 -13.74
CA HIS A 9 1.52 -5.29 -13.10
C HIS A 9 1.32 -5.56 -11.61
N LYS A 10 2.26 -6.26 -10.99
CA LYS A 10 2.27 -6.56 -9.57
C LYS A 10 3.67 -6.48 -9.01
N ASP A 11 3.76 -6.10 -7.74
CA ASP A 11 4.93 -6.28 -6.90
C ASP A 11 4.45 -6.30 -5.44
N LEU A 12 4.90 -7.28 -4.65
CA LEU A 12 4.30 -7.60 -3.34
C LEU A 12 2.78 -7.86 -3.49
N ALA A 13 1.94 -7.33 -2.60
CA ALA A 13 0.48 -7.35 -2.78
C ALA A 13 -0.03 -6.14 -3.59
N GLY A 14 0.87 -5.24 -3.98
CA GLY A 14 0.58 -4.05 -4.78
C GLY A 14 0.42 -4.37 -6.26
N ARG A 15 -0.29 -3.48 -6.96
CA ARG A 15 -0.63 -3.70 -8.37
C ARG A 15 -0.92 -2.41 -9.11
N ILE A 16 -0.59 -2.41 -10.40
CA ILE A 16 -1.11 -1.42 -11.34
C ILE A 16 -2.32 -2.01 -12.02
N GLY A 17 -3.46 -1.34 -11.94
CA GLY A 17 -4.69 -1.78 -12.57
C GLY A 17 -5.36 -0.73 -13.43
N ARG A 18 -6.42 -1.14 -14.13
CA ARG A 18 -7.32 -0.27 -14.88
C ARG A 18 -8.72 -0.44 -14.32
N LEU A 19 -9.28 0.62 -13.75
CA LEU A 19 -10.64 0.68 -13.23
C LEU A 19 -11.53 1.40 -14.25
N THR A 20 -12.51 0.71 -14.81
CA THR A 20 -13.48 1.27 -15.77
C THR A 20 -14.72 1.75 -15.04
N THR A 21 -15.11 3.01 -15.28
CA THR A 21 -16.32 3.63 -14.74
C THR A 21 -17.16 4.22 -15.88
N PRO A 22 -18.39 4.69 -15.60
CA PRO A 22 -19.25 5.30 -16.64
C PRO A 22 -18.57 6.45 -17.41
N HIS A 23 -17.79 7.30 -16.75
CA HIS A 23 -17.07 8.42 -17.36
C HIS A 23 -15.56 8.17 -17.60
N GLY A 24 -15.17 6.91 -17.81
CA GLY A 24 -13.86 6.54 -18.34
C GLY A 24 -13.08 5.56 -17.50
N THR A 25 -11.88 5.20 -18.00
CA THR A 25 -10.98 4.26 -17.32
C THR A 25 -9.86 5.02 -16.63
N VAL A 26 -9.57 4.65 -15.38
CA VAL A 26 -8.50 5.24 -14.56
C VAL A 26 -7.46 4.17 -14.20
N GLU A 27 -6.19 4.55 -14.29
CA GLU A 27 -5.09 3.69 -13.86
C GLU A 27 -4.91 3.78 -12.34
N THR A 28 -4.75 2.63 -11.67
CA THR A 28 -4.44 2.52 -10.23
C THR A 28 -2.98 2.06 -10.03
N PRO A 29 -2.34 2.32 -8.87
CA PRO A 29 -2.82 3.14 -7.77
C PRO A 29 -3.00 4.61 -8.16
N THR A 30 -4.03 5.25 -7.60
CA THR A 30 -4.25 6.69 -7.78
C THR A 30 -4.93 7.31 -6.56
N ILE A 31 -4.89 8.63 -6.49
CA ILE A 31 -5.55 9.41 -5.44
C ILE A 31 -6.60 10.34 -6.04
N MET A 32 -7.74 10.42 -5.35
CA MET A 32 -8.86 11.28 -5.66
C MET A 32 -8.78 12.54 -4.77
N PRO A 33 -8.45 13.72 -5.32
CA PRO A 33 -8.57 14.97 -4.57
C PRO A 33 -10.01 15.18 -4.11
N VAL A 34 -10.19 15.46 -2.82
CA VAL A 34 -11.52 15.81 -2.28
C VAL A 34 -11.84 17.24 -2.70
N ILE A 35 -12.98 17.40 -3.39
CA ILE A 35 -13.52 18.67 -3.82
C ILE A 35 -14.68 19.05 -2.89
N ASN A 36 -14.54 20.15 -2.16
CA ASN A 36 -15.66 20.76 -1.47
C ASN A 36 -16.32 21.81 -2.40
N PRO A 37 -17.55 21.60 -2.87
CA PRO A 37 -18.20 22.51 -3.81
C PRO A 37 -18.36 23.95 -3.28
N ASN A 38 -18.26 24.14 -1.96
CA ASN A 38 -18.40 25.45 -1.32
C ASN A 38 -17.09 26.23 -1.22
N ILE A 39 -15.97 25.53 -1.13
CA ILE A 39 -14.67 26.13 -0.86
C ILE A 39 -13.66 25.40 -1.75
N GLN A 40 -13.54 25.90 -2.98
CA GLN A 40 -12.59 25.38 -3.95
C GLN A 40 -11.27 26.10 -3.79
N THR A 41 -10.34 25.53 -3.03
CA THR A 41 -8.96 26.04 -2.96
C THR A 41 -8.26 25.92 -4.31
N ILE A 42 -8.48 24.79 -5.00
CA ILE A 42 -8.13 24.59 -6.40
C ILE A 42 -9.41 24.08 -7.10
N PRO A 43 -9.85 24.70 -8.21
CA PRO A 43 -11.02 24.24 -8.95
C PRO A 43 -10.86 22.82 -9.49
N ALA A 44 -11.95 22.05 -9.55
CA ALA A 44 -11.90 20.66 -10.03
C ALA A 44 -11.46 20.57 -11.51
N LYS A 45 -11.79 21.57 -12.34
CA LYS A 45 -11.33 21.65 -13.74
C LYS A 45 -9.81 21.68 -13.92
N GLU A 46 -9.07 22.12 -12.90
CA GLU A 46 -7.59 22.18 -12.92
C GLU A 46 -6.94 20.90 -12.38
N MET A 47 -7.71 20.00 -11.77
CA MET A 47 -7.19 18.74 -11.20
C MET A 47 -6.41 17.88 -12.23
N PRO A 48 -6.82 17.80 -13.51
CA PRO A 48 -6.03 17.11 -14.53
C PRO A 48 -4.61 17.62 -14.72
N ASP A 49 -4.33 18.91 -14.46
CA ASP A 49 -3.00 19.51 -14.63
C ASP A 49 -1.97 18.93 -13.65
N PHE A 50 -2.44 18.40 -12.51
CA PHE A 50 -1.60 17.72 -11.52
C PHE A 50 -1.51 16.20 -11.75
N GLY A 51 -2.32 15.65 -12.66
CA GLY A 51 -2.41 14.21 -12.93
C GLY A 51 -3.66 13.53 -12.36
N ALA A 52 -4.59 14.26 -11.73
CA ALA A 52 -5.82 13.68 -11.23
C ALA A 52 -6.76 13.32 -12.39
N ARG A 53 -7.00 12.02 -12.56
CA ARG A 53 -7.99 11.51 -13.54
C ARG A 53 -9.34 11.18 -12.92
N MET A 54 -9.43 11.20 -11.60
CA MET A 54 -10.63 10.96 -10.82
C MET A 54 -10.64 11.90 -9.61
N ILE A 55 -11.82 12.30 -9.17
CA ILE A 55 -12.01 13.12 -7.95
C ILE A 55 -13.09 12.50 -7.06
N ILE A 56 -13.14 12.97 -5.81
CA ILE A 56 -14.23 12.65 -4.90
C ILE A 56 -14.87 13.94 -4.38
N THR A 57 -16.18 13.92 -4.16
CA THR A 57 -16.88 14.97 -3.43
C THR A 57 -17.86 14.35 -2.42
N ASN A 58 -18.58 15.18 -1.69
CA ASN A 58 -19.52 14.72 -0.66
C ASN A 58 -20.95 15.07 -1.10
N SER A 59 -21.75 14.05 -1.40
CA SER A 59 -23.12 14.25 -1.89
C SER A 59 -24.02 14.84 -0.81
N TYR A 60 -23.77 14.58 0.47
CA TYR A 60 -24.53 15.19 1.57
C TYR A 60 -24.37 16.71 1.63
N ILE A 61 -23.16 17.22 1.41
CA ILE A 61 -22.92 18.68 1.32
C ILE A 61 -23.72 19.31 0.17
N ILE A 62 -23.77 18.64 -0.99
CA ILE A 62 -24.55 19.10 -2.15
C ILE A 62 -26.04 19.06 -1.82
N TYR A 63 -26.51 17.95 -1.23
CA TYR A 63 -27.91 17.75 -0.86
C TYR A 63 -28.43 18.81 0.11
N ARG A 64 -27.63 19.16 1.13
CA ARG A 64 -28.00 20.13 2.18
C ARG A 64 -28.13 21.57 1.67
N LYS A 65 -27.49 21.91 0.56
CA LYS A 65 -27.52 23.27 0.02
C LYS A 65 -28.45 23.33 -1.16
N GLU A 66 -29.61 23.94 -0.98
CA GLU A 66 -30.68 24.03 -1.98
C GLU A 66 -30.18 24.48 -3.37
N ALA A 67 -29.32 25.51 -3.42
CA ALA A 67 -28.74 25.99 -4.66
C ALA A 67 -27.83 24.94 -5.35
N LEU A 68 -27.02 24.20 -4.59
CA LEU A 68 -26.17 23.14 -5.13
C LEU A 68 -27.00 21.93 -5.55
N LYS A 69 -27.96 21.51 -4.73
CA LYS A 69 -28.90 20.42 -5.02
C LYS A 69 -29.66 20.68 -6.31
N ALA A 70 -30.28 21.85 -6.44
CA ALA A 70 -31.03 22.22 -7.64
C ALA A 70 -30.14 22.24 -8.89
N LYS A 71 -28.94 22.83 -8.80
CA LYS A 71 -27.99 22.86 -9.92
C LYS A 71 -27.50 21.46 -10.29
N ALA A 72 -27.18 20.61 -9.31
CA ALA A 72 -26.74 19.23 -9.55
C ALA A 72 -27.83 18.38 -10.22
N GLN A 73 -29.09 18.51 -9.78
CA GLN A 73 -30.22 17.78 -10.36
C GLN A 73 -30.59 18.29 -11.76
N GLN A 74 -30.39 19.59 -12.04
CA GLN A 74 -30.68 20.16 -13.35
C GLN A 74 -29.58 19.90 -14.38
N GLN A 75 -28.31 19.98 -13.97
CA GLN A 75 -27.15 19.99 -14.87
C GLN A 75 -26.26 18.74 -14.76
N GLY A 76 -26.42 17.94 -13.72
CA GLY A 76 -25.53 16.83 -13.39
C GLY A 76 -24.28 17.26 -12.61
N LEU A 77 -23.66 16.28 -11.93
CA LEU A 77 -22.51 16.45 -11.06
C LEU A 77 -21.25 16.90 -11.83
N HIS A 78 -21.02 16.34 -13.01
CA HIS A 78 -19.88 16.67 -13.86
C HIS A 78 -19.91 18.14 -14.32
N SER A 79 -21.08 18.63 -14.75
CA SER A 79 -21.25 20.04 -15.11
C SER A 79 -21.20 20.97 -13.90
N LEU A 80 -21.69 20.52 -12.72
CA LEU A 80 -21.57 21.29 -11.48
C LEU A 80 -20.11 21.54 -11.09
N LEU A 81 -19.24 20.52 -11.24
CA LEU A 81 -17.83 20.60 -10.87
C LEU A 81 -16.89 20.99 -12.02
N GLU A 82 -17.39 21.09 -13.25
CA GLU A 82 -16.58 21.31 -14.45
C GLU A 82 -15.48 20.23 -14.62
N PHE A 83 -15.80 18.97 -14.32
CA PHE A 83 -14.87 17.84 -14.39
C PHE A 83 -15.46 16.69 -15.21
N ASN A 84 -14.75 16.30 -16.28
CA ASN A 84 -15.23 15.32 -17.26
C ASN A 84 -14.78 13.88 -16.97
N GLY A 85 -13.88 13.66 -16.00
CA GLY A 85 -13.46 12.32 -15.60
C GLY A 85 -14.37 11.73 -14.52
N PRO A 86 -14.05 10.52 -14.01
CA PRO A 86 -14.87 9.86 -13.00
C PRO A 86 -14.97 10.64 -11.67
N ILE A 87 -16.16 10.63 -11.08
CA ILE A 87 -16.47 11.29 -9.81
C ILE A 87 -17.08 10.29 -8.83
N MET A 88 -16.36 10.04 -7.73
CA MET A 88 -16.91 9.34 -6.58
C MET A 88 -17.66 10.33 -5.67
N THR A 89 -18.76 9.90 -5.05
CA THR A 89 -19.43 10.70 -4.01
C THR A 89 -19.55 9.95 -2.70
N ASP A 90 -18.96 10.53 -1.65
CA ASP A 90 -19.17 10.11 -0.26
C ASP A 90 -20.58 10.48 0.22
N SER A 91 -21.21 9.61 1.02
CA SER A 91 -22.56 9.75 1.58
C SER A 91 -22.64 10.73 2.75
N GLY A 92 -21.49 11.15 3.29
CA GLY A 92 -21.41 12.02 4.46
C GLY A 92 -21.28 11.27 5.78
N SER A 93 -20.84 10.01 5.75
CA SER A 93 -20.47 9.23 6.93
C SER A 93 -19.42 9.93 7.80
N PHE A 94 -18.53 10.74 7.21
CA PHE A 94 -17.62 11.59 7.98
C PHE A 94 -18.36 12.64 8.82
N GLN A 95 -19.44 13.24 8.30
CA GLN A 95 -20.28 14.14 9.09
C GLN A 95 -21.04 13.39 10.18
N LEU A 96 -21.46 12.14 9.92
CA LEU A 96 -22.03 11.28 10.96
C LEU A 96 -21.02 11.04 12.10
N SER A 97 -19.74 10.85 11.79
CA SER A 97 -18.70 10.61 12.80
C SER A 97 -18.36 11.85 13.63
N VAL A 98 -18.37 13.04 12.99
CA VAL A 98 -18.00 14.31 13.65
C VAL A 98 -19.18 14.94 14.40
N TYR A 99 -20.40 14.86 13.83
CA TYR A 99 -21.58 15.57 14.34
C TYR A 99 -22.65 14.65 14.95
N GLY A 100 -22.51 13.33 14.82
CA GLY A 100 -23.40 12.33 15.45
C GLY A 100 -24.71 12.07 14.71
N GLU A 101 -25.15 12.96 13.81
CA GLU A 101 -26.40 12.80 13.06
C GLU A 101 -26.28 13.30 11.61
N VAL A 102 -26.96 12.61 10.69
CA VAL A 102 -27.14 13.02 9.28
C VAL A 102 -28.64 13.02 9.01
N GLU A 103 -29.17 14.14 8.50
CA GLU A 103 -30.62 14.32 8.24
C GLU A 103 -31.10 13.64 6.93
N VAL A 104 -30.44 12.55 6.52
CA VAL A 104 -30.74 11.82 5.27
C VAL A 104 -30.57 10.32 5.55
N ASN A 105 -31.54 9.52 5.13
CA ASN A 105 -31.45 8.08 5.24
C ASN A 105 -30.67 7.46 4.07
N ASN A 106 -30.35 6.16 4.16
CA ASN A 106 -29.54 5.47 3.18
C ASN A 106 -30.19 5.45 1.77
N ALA A 107 -31.49 5.17 1.67
CA ALA A 107 -32.18 5.19 0.38
C ALA A 107 -32.14 6.56 -0.30
N GLN A 108 -32.43 7.63 0.45
CA GLN A 108 -32.44 9.01 -0.05
C GLN A 108 -31.08 9.45 -0.59
N ILE A 109 -29.97 9.06 0.06
CA ILE A 109 -28.64 9.45 -0.41
C ILE A 109 -28.25 8.69 -1.67
N ILE A 110 -28.61 7.40 -1.78
CA ILE A 110 -28.36 6.58 -2.98
C ILE A 110 -29.16 7.12 -4.18
N GLU A 111 -30.46 7.35 -4.01
CA GLU A 111 -31.31 7.95 -5.04
C GLU A 111 -30.79 9.33 -5.46
N PHE A 112 -30.30 10.11 -4.50
CA PHE A 112 -29.72 11.41 -4.81
C PHE A 112 -28.43 11.29 -5.64
N GLN A 113 -27.51 10.41 -5.26
CA GLN A 113 -26.27 10.14 -6.01
C GLN A 113 -26.58 9.69 -7.45
N GLN A 114 -27.56 8.80 -7.62
CA GLN A 114 -28.05 8.39 -8.95
C GLN A 114 -28.61 9.59 -9.73
N SER A 115 -29.44 10.42 -9.09
CA SER A 115 -30.12 11.56 -9.75
C SER A 115 -29.16 12.66 -10.25
N ILE A 116 -27.97 12.78 -9.65
CA ILE A 116 -26.96 13.76 -10.04
C ILE A 116 -25.91 13.17 -10.99
N GLY A 117 -25.99 11.88 -11.34
CA GLY A 117 -25.05 11.22 -12.25
C GLY A 117 -23.69 10.95 -11.62
N THR A 118 -23.65 10.50 -10.37
CA THR A 118 -22.43 9.97 -9.73
C THR A 118 -21.90 8.74 -10.49
N ASP A 119 -20.58 8.64 -10.68
CA ASP A 119 -19.96 7.42 -11.23
C ASP A 119 -19.85 6.30 -10.20
N ILE A 120 -19.41 6.66 -8.99
CA ILE A 120 -19.19 5.71 -7.89
C ILE A 120 -19.86 6.22 -6.62
N GLY A 121 -20.96 5.58 -6.25
CA GLY A 121 -21.74 5.89 -5.05
C GLY A 121 -21.19 5.17 -3.84
N VAL A 122 -21.01 5.91 -2.74
CA VAL A 122 -20.72 5.35 -1.42
C VAL A 122 -22.02 5.39 -0.61
N PRO A 123 -22.55 4.25 -0.14
CA PRO A 123 -23.71 4.20 0.77
C PRO A 123 -23.40 4.76 2.16
N LEU A 124 -24.42 4.91 3.00
CA LEU A 124 -24.26 5.46 4.36
C LEU A 124 -23.76 4.37 5.33
N ASP A 125 -22.46 4.33 5.60
CA ASP A 125 -21.86 3.46 6.60
C ASP A 125 -21.71 4.12 7.98
N ILE A 126 -21.43 3.32 9.01
CA ILE A 126 -21.13 3.83 10.35
C ILE A 126 -19.62 3.70 10.59
N PRO A 127 -18.86 4.82 10.58
CA PRO A 127 -17.42 4.79 10.79
C PRO A 127 -17.09 4.71 12.28
N THR A 128 -17.25 3.52 12.86
CA THR A 128 -16.95 3.28 14.27
C THR A 128 -15.49 3.60 14.58
N PRO A 129 -15.19 4.43 15.61
CA PRO A 129 -13.82 4.74 15.99
C PRO A 129 -12.96 3.48 16.23
N PRO A 130 -11.67 3.48 15.86
CA PRO A 130 -10.81 2.29 15.97
C PRO A 130 -10.70 1.68 17.37
N ASP A 131 -10.83 2.51 18.41
CA ASP A 131 -10.68 2.12 19.82
C ASP A 131 -12.02 1.83 20.52
N ALA A 132 -13.13 1.77 19.77
CA ALA A 132 -14.42 1.35 20.31
C ALA A 132 -14.42 -0.14 20.70
N ASP A 133 -15.22 -0.49 21.70
CA ASP A 133 -15.35 -1.86 22.19
C ASP A 133 -15.89 -2.82 21.12
N TYR A 134 -15.45 -4.07 21.19
CA TYR A 134 -15.76 -5.12 20.22
C TYR A 134 -17.27 -5.25 19.95
N ASP A 135 -18.10 -5.29 20.99
CA ASP A 135 -19.54 -5.46 20.86
C ASP A 135 -20.20 -4.27 20.16
N LYS A 136 -19.73 -3.05 20.44
CA LYS A 136 -20.19 -1.83 19.76
C LYS A 136 -19.81 -1.86 18.28
N VAL A 137 -18.56 -2.19 17.98
CA VAL A 137 -18.08 -2.33 16.59
C VAL A 137 -18.89 -3.37 15.83
N LYS A 138 -19.16 -4.52 16.45
CA LYS A 138 -19.95 -5.60 15.85
C LYS A 138 -21.39 -5.16 15.56
N GLN A 139 -22.01 -4.42 16.48
CA GLN A 139 -23.36 -3.90 16.30
C GLN A 139 -23.43 -2.86 15.17
N GLU A 140 -22.54 -1.87 15.15
CA GLU A 140 -22.51 -0.82 14.12
C GLU A 140 -22.12 -1.37 12.74
N LEU A 141 -21.28 -2.41 12.70
CA LEU A 141 -20.96 -3.16 11.49
C LEU A 141 -22.19 -3.89 10.93
N ALA A 142 -23.05 -4.47 11.78
CA ALA A 142 -24.29 -5.11 11.33
C ALA A 142 -25.21 -4.10 10.64
N THR A 143 -25.42 -2.93 11.25
CA THR A 143 -26.21 -1.84 10.64
C THR A 143 -25.59 -1.35 9.32
N THR A 144 -24.26 -1.25 9.26
CA THR A 144 -23.55 -0.91 8.02
C THR A 144 -23.83 -1.94 6.92
N ASN A 145 -23.75 -3.23 7.24
CA ASN A 145 -24.01 -4.30 6.28
C ASN A 145 -25.47 -4.29 5.79
N GLU A 146 -26.45 -4.02 6.66
CA GLU A 146 -27.86 -3.88 6.28
C GLU A 146 -28.04 -2.76 5.24
N ARG A 147 -27.46 -1.59 5.49
CA ARG A 147 -27.51 -0.43 4.57
C ARG A 147 -26.80 -0.70 3.25
N LEU A 148 -25.68 -1.42 3.27
CA LEU A 148 -24.97 -1.82 2.06
C LEU A 148 -25.85 -2.75 1.19
N MET A 149 -26.51 -3.73 1.80
CA MET A 149 -27.41 -4.63 1.06
C MET A 149 -28.64 -3.91 0.50
N GLU A 150 -29.20 -2.95 1.25
CA GLU A 150 -30.26 -2.06 0.75
C GLU A 150 -29.79 -1.24 -0.46
N ALA A 151 -28.60 -0.64 -0.39
CA ALA A 151 -28.04 0.14 -1.50
C ALA A 151 -27.84 -0.72 -2.76
N LEU A 152 -27.43 -1.98 -2.60
CA LEU A 152 -27.29 -2.92 -3.71
C LEU A 152 -28.64 -3.19 -4.40
N ASP A 153 -29.72 -3.31 -3.63
CA ASP A 153 -31.08 -3.50 -4.18
C ASP A 153 -31.55 -2.26 -4.96
N LEU A 154 -31.32 -1.06 -4.39
CA LEU A 154 -31.67 0.22 -5.00
C LEU A 154 -30.86 0.56 -6.25
N ASN A 155 -29.72 -0.10 -6.48
CA ASN A 155 -28.83 0.20 -7.60
C ASN A 155 -28.88 -0.83 -8.74
N LYS A 156 -29.80 -1.80 -8.70
CA LYS A 156 -29.90 -2.87 -9.72
C LYS A 156 -30.05 -2.37 -11.16
N ASP A 157 -30.78 -1.28 -11.35
CA ASP A 157 -31.08 -0.71 -12.68
C ASP A 157 -30.19 0.51 -13.02
N SER A 158 -29.16 0.75 -12.23
CA SER A 158 -28.27 1.91 -12.35
C SER A 158 -26.94 1.52 -13.00
N GLN A 159 -26.32 2.47 -13.71
CA GLN A 159 -24.95 2.33 -14.21
C GLN A 159 -23.90 2.82 -13.20
N MET A 160 -24.33 3.41 -12.08
CA MET A 160 -23.46 3.86 -10.99
C MET A 160 -22.79 2.64 -10.35
N LEU A 161 -21.47 2.67 -10.19
CA LEU A 161 -20.75 1.66 -9.42
C LEU A 161 -21.01 1.86 -7.92
N LEU A 162 -21.03 0.78 -7.15
CA LEU A 162 -21.20 0.85 -5.69
C LEU A 162 -19.93 0.49 -4.95
N ALA A 163 -19.54 1.39 -4.04
CA ALA A 163 -18.48 1.16 -3.08
C ALA A 163 -19.05 0.56 -1.78
N ALA A 164 -18.44 -0.51 -1.28
CA ALA A 164 -18.84 -1.17 -0.03
C ALA A 164 -17.78 -1.01 1.06
N SER A 165 -17.98 -0.01 1.92
CA SER A 165 -17.06 0.30 3.02
C SER A 165 -16.96 -0.86 4.01
N ILE A 166 -15.78 -1.48 4.06
CA ILE A 166 -15.41 -2.48 5.04
C ILE A 166 -15.12 -1.76 6.36
N GLN A 167 -16.01 -1.98 7.34
CA GLN A 167 -15.84 -1.54 8.72
C GLN A 167 -15.41 -2.70 9.62
N GLY A 168 -15.20 -2.44 10.92
CA GLY A 168 -14.76 -3.46 11.89
C GLY A 168 -13.72 -3.00 12.91
N GLY A 169 -13.52 -1.69 13.07
CA GLY A 169 -12.58 -1.14 14.06
C GLY A 169 -11.15 -1.65 13.84
N ARG A 170 -10.45 -1.95 14.96
CA ARG A 170 -9.11 -2.58 14.96
C ARG A 170 -9.14 -4.12 14.97
N TYR A 171 -10.31 -4.75 14.88
CA TYR A 171 -10.49 -6.17 15.12
C TYR A 171 -10.33 -7.00 13.82
N PRO A 172 -9.27 -7.81 13.68
CA PRO A 172 -8.97 -8.53 12.44
C PRO A 172 -10.09 -9.47 11.97
N ASP A 173 -10.73 -10.17 12.90
CA ASP A 173 -11.82 -11.12 12.64
C ASP A 173 -13.05 -10.42 12.06
N LEU A 174 -13.44 -9.27 12.62
CA LEU A 174 -14.56 -8.48 12.10
C LEU A 174 -14.26 -7.91 10.71
N ARG A 175 -13.03 -7.41 10.50
CA ARG A 175 -12.59 -6.88 9.19
C ARG A 175 -12.59 -7.96 8.12
N GLU A 176 -12.03 -9.14 8.41
CA GLU A 176 -11.97 -10.24 7.45
C GLU A 176 -13.37 -10.79 7.14
N GLN A 177 -14.22 -10.95 8.16
CA GLN A 177 -15.60 -11.40 7.98
C GLN A 177 -16.41 -10.42 7.14
N ALA A 178 -16.34 -9.12 7.43
CA ALA A 178 -17.03 -8.08 6.67
C ALA A 178 -16.56 -8.07 5.21
N ALA A 179 -15.25 -8.09 4.99
CA ALA A 179 -14.65 -8.16 3.67
C ALA A 179 -15.14 -9.38 2.86
N ARG A 180 -15.21 -10.57 3.50
CA ARG A 180 -15.66 -11.80 2.85
C ARG A 180 -17.14 -11.76 2.46
N GLN A 181 -17.98 -11.21 3.34
CA GLN A 181 -19.40 -11.04 3.05
C GLN A 181 -19.60 -10.07 1.87
N LEU A 182 -18.96 -8.91 1.92
CA LEU A 182 -19.11 -7.88 0.87
C LEU A 182 -18.48 -8.33 -0.46
N GLY A 183 -17.34 -9.02 -0.40
CA GLY A 183 -16.64 -9.56 -1.57
C GLY A 183 -17.45 -10.59 -2.37
N SER A 184 -18.45 -11.22 -1.75
CA SER A 184 -19.35 -12.18 -2.39
C SER A 184 -20.73 -11.61 -2.75
N ALA A 185 -21.05 -10.38 -2.31
CA ALA A 185 -22.38 -9.78 -2.48
C ALA A 185 -22.59 -9.09 -3.85
N GLY A 186 -21.53 -8.74 -4.57
CA GLY A 186 -21.62 -8.13 -5.90
C GLY A 186 -21.39 -6.62 -5.96
N PHE A 187 -20.65 -6.04 -5.01
CA PHE A 187 -20.17 -4.66 -5.07
C PHE A 187 -18.95 -4.51 -6.00
N ASP A 188 -18.65 -3.26 -6.35
CA ASP A 188 -17.66 -2.93 -7.37
C ASP A 188 -16.30 -2.54 -6.77
N ILE A 189 -16.33 -1.75 -5.70
CA ILE A 189 -15.14 -1.19 -5.03
C ILE A 189 -15.28 -1.39 -3.53
N TYR A 190 -14.15 -1.60 -2.85
CA TYR A 190 -14.15 -1.96 -1.44
C TYR A 190 -13.31 -0.98 -0.62
N PRO A 191 -13.89 0.14 -0.16
CA PRO A 191 -13.19 1.03 0.75
C PRO A 191 -12.94 0.40 2.11
N ILE A 192 -11.84 0.78 2.75
CA ILE A 192 -11.51 0.43 4.13
C ILE A 192 -11.77 1.66 4.98
N GLY A 193 -12.87 1.62 5.74
CA GLY A 193 -13.37 2.76 6.50
C GLY A 193 -12.81 2.88 7.92
N ALA A 194 -13.07 4.04 8.53
CA ALA A 194 -12.72 4.40 9.92
C ALA A 194 -11.21 4.32 10.27
N VAL A 195 -10.33 4.47 9.27
CA VAL A 195 -8.86 4.41 9.47
C VAL A 195 -8.19 5.78 9.58
N VAL A 196 -8.90 6.87 9.30
CA VAL A 196 -8.37 8.25 9.43
C VAL A 196 -7.75 8.52 10.80
N PRO A 197 -8.39 8.17 11.94
CA PRO A 197 -7.79 8.40 13.26
C PRO A 197 -6.49 7.63 13.50
N LEU A 198 -6.32 6.46 12.85
CA LEU A 198 -5.07 5.70 12.93
C LEU A 198 -3.93 6.45 12.24
N MET A 199 -4.19 7.04 11.06
CA MET A 199 -3.18 7.80 10.33
C MET A 199 -2.85 9.13 11.02
N GLU A 200 -3.85 9.86 11.52
CA GLU A 200 -3.64 11.11 12.26
C GLU A 200 -2.85 10.88 13.56
N SER A 201 -3.04 9.73 14.20
CA SER A 201 -2.32 9.32 15.41
C SER A 201 -1.03 8.54 15.12
N TYR A 202 -0.60 8.45 13.85
CA TYR A 202 0.59 7.73 13.41
C TYR A 202 0.64 6.25 13.88
N ARG A 203 -0.52 5.58 13.96
CA ARG A 203 -0.65 4.17 14.34
C ARG A 203 -0.56 3.24 13.12
N TYR A 204 0.54 3.33 12.38
CA TYR A 204 0.68 2.62 11.11
C TYR A 204 0.79 1.10 11.23
N ALA A 205 1.22 0.56 12.39
CA ALA A 205 1.16 -0.88 12.64
C ALA A 205 -0.29 -1.39 12.70
N ASP A 206 -1.19 -0.66 13.39
CA ASP A 206 -2.62 -1.01 13.39
C ASP A 206 -3.23 -0.85 11.99
N LEU A 207 -2.81 0.18 11.23
CA LEU A 207 -3.25 0.37 9.84
C LEU A 207 -2.88 -0.83 8.96
N VAL A 208 -1.67 -1.36 9.09
CA VAL A 208 -1.23 -2.57 8.37
C VAL A 208 -2.16 -3.74 8.68
N ASP A 209 -2.48 -3.98 9.95
CA ASP A 209 -3.36 -5.08 10.34
C ASP A 209 -4.78 -4.92 9.79
N VAL A 210 -5.32 -3.71 9.81
CA VAL A 210 -6.63 -3.41 9.24
C VAL A 210 -6.63 -3.67 7.73
N ILE A 211 -5.62 -3.21 7.00
CA ILE A 211 -5.53 -3.42 5.54
C ILE A 211 -5.41 -4.90 5.21
N VAL A 212 -4.47 -5.61 5.85
CA VAL A 212 -4.24 -7.03 5.57
C VAL A 212 -5.47 -7.87 5.90
N SER A 213 -6.14 -7.59 7.02
CA SER A 213 -7.35 -8.33 7.43
C SER A 213 -8.49 -8.15 6.43
N ALA A 214 -8.72 -6.92 5.96
CA ALA A 214 -9.68 -6.66 4.89
C ALA A 214 -9.29 -7.38 3.59
N LYS A 215 -8.02 -7.30 3.19
CA LYS A 215 -7.52 -7.94 1.95
C LYS A 215 -7.60 -9.46 1.98
N LYS A 216 -7.45 -10.11 3.14
CA LYS A 216 -7.62 -11.56 3.31
C LYS A 216 -9.08 -12.02 3.08
N GLY A 217 -10.05 -11.17 3.40
CA GLY A 217 -11.46 -11.47 3.16
C GLY A 217 -11.92 -11.19 1.72
N LEU A 218 -11.20 -10.34 0.98
CA LEU A 218 -11.56 -9.95 -0.38
C LEU A 218 -10.98 -10.87 -1.45
N PRO A 219 -11.68 -11.04 -2.60
CA PRO A 219 -11.08 -11.67 -3.76
C PRO A 219 -9.91 -10.84 -4.31
N SER A 220 -8.92 -11.50 -4.91
CA SER A 220 -7.71 -10.83 -5.41
C SER A 220 -7.97 -9.85 -6.56
N SER A 221 -9.17 -9.80 -7.14
CA SER A 221 -9.59 -8.87 -8.20
C SER A 221 -10.33 -7.64 -7.66
N ALA A 222 -10.74 -7.62 -6.40
CA ALA A 222 -11.49 -6.50 -5.83
C ALA A 222 -10.62 -5.23 -5.70
N PRO A 223 -10.97 -4.08 -6.31
CA PRO A 223 -10.30 -2.80 -6.08
C PRO A 223 -10.50 -2.34 -4.64
N VAL A 224 -9.43 -1.91 -3.98
CA VAL A 224 -9.46 -1.49 -2.57
C VAL A 224 -9.13 -0.02 -2.43
N HIS A 225 -10.00 0.69 -1.72
CA HIS A 225 -9.85 2.12 -1.46
C HIS A 225 -9.48 2.36 0.00
N LEU A 226 -8.37 3.05 0.29
CA LEU A 226 -8.03 3.43 1.66
C LEU A 226 -8.59 4.83 1.97
N PHE A 227 -9.69 4.88 2.74
CA PHE A 227 -10.40 6.14 2.99
C PHE A 227 -9.57 7.15 3.77
N GLY A 228 -9.52 8.39 3.26
CA GLY A 228 -8.87 9.55 3.88
C GLY A 228 -7.34 9.49 3.91
N ALA A 229 -6.73 8.49 3.29
CA ALA A 229 -5.29 8.37 3.18
C ALA A 229 -4.74 9.33 2.11
N GLY A 230 -4.31 10.51 2.55
CA GLY A 230 -3.90 11.59 1.65
C GLY A 230 -2.46 12.04 1.68
N HIS A 231 -1.71 11.61 2.69
CA HIS A 231 -0.34 12.08 2.86
C HIS A 231 0.61 11.18 2.05
N PRO A 232 1.49 11.75 1.20
CA PRO A 232 2.41 10.97 0.37
C PRO A 232 3.21 9.87 1.08
N MET A 233 3.61 10.10 2.34
CA MET A 233 4.39 9.15 3.15
C MET A 233 3.77 7.76 3.32
N VAL A 234 2.44 7.62 3.17
CA VAL A 234 1.77 6.33 3.40
C VAL A 234 1.55 5.52 2.11
N PHE A 235 1.69 6.13 0.93
CA PHE A 235 1.27 5.50 -0.33
C PHE A 235 2.05 4.23 -0.63
N ALA A 236 3.38 4.26 -0.53
CA ALA A 236 4.21 3.09 -0.82
C ALA A 236 3.81 1.90 0.07
N LEU A 237 3.67 2.12 1.39
CA LEU A 237 3.28 1.08 2.34
C LEU A 237 1.88 0.54 2.06
N ALA A 238 0.89 1.42 1.91
CA ALA A 238 -0.50 1.01 1.67
C ALA A 238 -0.67 0.28 0.33
N VAL A 239 -0.01 0.75 -0.73
CA VAL A 239 -0.02 0.06 -2.03
C VAL A 239 0.66 -1.29 -1.95
N ALA A 240 1.78 -1.42 -1.23
CA ALA A 240 2.46 -2.70 -1.07
C ALA A 240 1.63 -3.75 -0.29
N LEU A 241 0.63 -3.30 0.47
CA LEU A 241 -0.40 -4.13 1.11
C LEU A 241 -1.64 -4.37 0.23
N GLY A 242 -1.68 -3.77 -0.96
CA GLY A 242 -2.71 -4.00 -1.98
C GLY A 242 -3.88 -3.03 -2.00
N CYS A 243 -3.68 -1.79 -1.50
CA CYS A 243 -4.60 -0.68 -1.75
C CYS A 243 -4.39 -0.09 -3.16
N ASP A 244 -5.48 0.29 -3.83
CA ASP A 244 -5.52 0.76 -5.21
C ASP A 244 -5.99 2.22 -5.33
N LEU A 245 -6.88 2.66 -4.44
CA LEU A 245 -7.43 4.00 -4.46
C LEU A 245 -7.18 4.69 -3.12
N PHE A 246 -6.99 6.01 -3.20
CA PHE A 246 -6.79 6.90 -2.07
C PHE A 246 -7.68 8.12 -2.26
N ASP A 247 -8.01 8.83 -1.18
CA ASP A 247 -8.68 10.12 -1.26
C ASP A 247 -8.22 11.06 -0.17
N SER A 248 -8.21 12.36 -0.46
CA SER A 248 -7.96 13.35 0.60
C SER A 248 -8.27 14.80 0.27
N ALA A 249 -8.65 15.52 1.33
CA ALA A 249 -8.64 16.98 1.39
C ALA A 249 -7.30 17.53 1.93
N ALA A 250 -6.33 16.67 2.27
CA ALA A 250 -5.08 17.07 2.92
C ALA A 250 -4.32 18.16 2.15
N TYR A 251 -4.28 18.08 0.81
CA TYR A 251 -3.59 19.09 -0.02
C TYR A 251 -4.06 20.52 0.28
N ALA A 252 -5.38 20.72 0.47
CA ALA A 252 -6.00 22.01 0.73
C ALA A 252 -6.02 22.34 2.23
N LEU A 253 -6.32 21.37 3.10
CA LEU A 253 -6.34 21.58 4.55
C LEU A 253 -4.95 21.95 5.09
N TYR A 254 -3.91 21.24 4.64
CA TYR A 254 -2.54 21.51 5.04
C TYR A 254 -2.09 22.87 4.51
N ALA A 255 -2.45 23.21 3.26
CA ALA A 255 -2.14 24.53 2.71
C ALA A 255 -2.77 25.68 3.52
N LYS A 256 -4.01 25.53 4.00
CA LYS A 256 -4.67 26.51 4.88
C LYS A 256 -3.91 26.71 6.20
N ASP A 257 -3.33 25.64 6.73
CA ASP A 257 -2.49 25.67 7.93
C ASP A 257 -1.03 26.11 7.66
N GLY A 258 -0.71 26.52 6.43
CA GLY A 258 0.66 26.86 6.03
C GLY A 258 1.61 25.66 6.03
N ARG A 259 1.09 24.45 5.84
CA ARG A 259 1.83 23.19 5.79
C ARG A 259 2.17 22.79 4.35
N TYR A 260 3.40 22.35 4.19
CA TYR A 260 4.06 21.94 2.95
C TYR A 260 4.31 20.43 3.01
N LEU A 261 3.71 19.68 2.08
CA LEU A 261 3.84 18.23 2.01
C LEU A 261 5.13 17.81 1.28
N THR A 262 5.74 16.73 1.76
CA THR A 262 6.78 15.97 1.05
C THR A 262 6.42 14.47 1.05
N ALA A 263 7.17 13.69 0.28
CA ALA A 263 7.10 12.22 0.34
C ALA A 263 7.50 11.67 1.71
N ASP A 264 8.31 12.42 2.47
CA ASP A 264 8.91 11.94 3.71
C ASP A 264 8.22 12.50 4.97
N GLY A 265 7.40 13.55 4.83
CA GLY A 265 6.94 14.33 5.97
C GLY A 265 6.10 15.55 5.61
N THR A 266 5.85 16.36 6.64
CA THR A 266 5.24 17.68 6.50
C THR A 266 6.12 18.71 7.18
N TYR A 267 6.26 19.87 6.55
CA TYR A 267 6.89 21.06 7.14
C TYR A 267 5.88 22.20 7.24
N HIS A 268 6.15 23.18 8.08
CA HIS A 268 5.51 24.48 7.97
C HIS A 268 6.34 25.39 7.06
N ILE A 269 5.70 26.11 6.14
CA ILE A 269 6.40 26.97 5.16
C ILE A 269 7.26 28.05 5.82
N LYS A 270 6.84 28.55 6.98
CA LYS A 270 7.57 29.57 7.76
C LYS A 270 8.91 29.07 8.31
N ASP A 271 9.08 27.75 8.44
CA ASP A 271 10.26 27.12 9.03
C ASP A 271 11.23 26.62 7.94
N LEU A 272 10.85 26.74 6.66
CA LEU A 272 11.69 26.34 5.53
C LEU A 272 12.58 27.48 5.07
N GLU A 273 13.88 27.20 4.93
CA GLU A 273 14.82 28.09 4.24
C GLU A 273 14.88 27.79 2.73
N TYR A 274 14.79 26.50 2.38
CA TYR A 274 14.81 25.99 1.02
C TYR A 274 13.54 25.20 0.75
N LEU A 275 13.08 25.19 -0.51
CA LEU A 275 11.98 24.32 -0.95
C LEU A 275 12.59 23.03 -1.53
N PRO A 276 12.49 21.88 -0.85
CA PRO A 276 13.09 20.63 -1.31
C PRO A 276 12.21 19.94 -2.37
N CYS A 277 11.88 20.64 -3.46
CA CYS A 277 11.05 20.13 -4.55
C CYS A 277 11.37 20.87 -5.85
N ALA A 278 11.15 20.19 -6.97
CA ALA A 278 11.35 20.73 -8.32
C ALA A 278 10.02 20.93 -9.07
N CYS A 279 8.89 21.05 -8.36
CA CYS A 279 7.60 21.36 -8.99
C CYS A 279 7.55 22.82 -9.47
N PRO A 280 6.60 23.18 -10.37
CA PRO A 280 6.50 24.53 -10.92
C PRO A 280 6.43 25.65 -9.87
N ILE A 281 5.87 25.38 -8.69
CA ILE A 281 5.82 26.33 -7.58
C ILE A 281 7.22 26.50 -6.96
N CYS A 282 7.89 25.40 -6.63
CA CYS A 282 9.16 25.43 -5.92
C CYS A 282 10.35 25.88 -6.76
N THR A 283 10.26 25.77 -8.09
CA THR A 283 11.28 26.32 -9.00
C THR A 283 11.11 27.82 -9.25
N SER A 284 9.91 28.37 -9.01
CA SER A 284 9.56 29.76 -9.33
C SER A 284 9.51 30.67 -8.10
N HIS A 285 9.55 30.10 -6.90
CA HIS A 285 9.44 30.83 -5.64
C HIS A 285 10.43 30.30 -4.61
N SER A 286 10.78 31.15 -3.65
CA SER A 286 11.46 30.80 -2.41
C SER A 286 10.45 30.57 -1.28
N ALA A 287 10.89 29.90 -0.20
CA ALA A 287 10.05 29.69 0.99
C ALA A 287 9.56 31.01 1.61
N ARG A 288 10.41 32.05 1.63
CA ARG A 288 10.06 33.38 2.14
C ARG A 288 8.98 34.06 1.29
N GLU A 289 9.10 33.98 -0.04
CA GLU A 289 8.11 34.55 -0.96
C GLU A 289 6.74 33.86 -0.79
N ILE A 290 6.69 32.52 -0.74
CA ILE A 290 5.43 31.80 -0.49
C ILE A 290 4.87 32.17 0.89
N SER A 291 5.71 32.22 1.92
CA SER A 291 5.27 32.53 3.29
C SER A 291 4.65 33.94 3.42
N ALA A 292 5.18 34.91 2.66
CA ALA A 292 4.71 36.30 2.66
C ALA A 292 3.60 36.59 1.63
N SER A 293 3.35 35.70 0.69
CA SER A 293 2.38 35.89 -0.40
C SER A 293 0.93 35.94 0.11
N PRO A 294 0.06 36.83 -0.42
CA PRO A 294 -1.38 36.76 -0.20
C PRO A 294 -1.99 35.46 -0.73
N ASP A 295 -1.40 34.87 -1.77
CA ASP A 295 -1.86 33.65 -2.45
C ASP A 295 -1.23 32.37 -1.85
N LYS A 296 -0.62 32.47 -0.66
CA LYS A 296 0.09 31.38 0.02
C LYS A 296 -0.68 30.06 0.05
N ILE A 297 -1.98 30.11 0.33
CA ILE A 297 -2.83 28.91 0.42
C ILE A 297 -2.94 28.23 -0.94
N GLU A 298 -3.14 28.99 -2.01
CA GLU A 298 -3.21 28.43 -3.36
C GLU A 298 -1.86 27.84 -3.78
N LEU A 299 -0.77 28.58 -3.58
CA LEU A 299 0.60 28.13 -3.91
C LEU A 299 0.95 26.82 -3.20
N LEU A 300 0.66 26.72 -1.89
CA LEU A 300 0.89 25.50 -1.13
C LEU A 300 -0.02 24.36 -1.57
N ALA A 301 -1.30 24.63 -1.88
CA ALA A 301 -2.22 23.59 -2.35
C ALA A 301 -1.79 23.00 -3.70
N ARG A 302 -1.33 23.85 -4.64
CA ARG A 302 -0.76 23.41 -5.91
C ARG A 302 0.50 22.56 -5.71
N HIS A 303 1.43 23.03 -4.88
CA HIS A 303 2.62 22.25 -4.50
C HIS A 303 2.26 20.88 -3.91
N ASN A 304 1.34 20.87 -2.94
CA ASN A 304 0.89 19.66 -2.27
C ASN A 304 0.29 18.65 -3.25
N LEU A 305 -0.49 19.10 -4.25
CA LEU A 305 -0.99 18.24 -5.33
C LEU A 305 0.15 17.67 -6.19
N TYR A 306 1.12 18.50 -6.60
CA TYR A 306 2.26 18.03 -7.39
C TYR A 306 3.06 16.93 -6.68
N VAL A 307 3.38 17.12 -5.40
CA VAL A 307 4.12 16.10 -4.63
C VAL A 307 3.30 14.82 -4.48
N THR A 308 2.00 14.95 -4.22
CA THR A 308 1.10 13.81 -4.06
C THR A 308 1.04 12.95 -5.32
N PHE A 309 0.85 13.55 -6.50
CA PHE A 309 0.83 12.78 -7.75
C PHE A 309 2.22 12.30 -8.18
N ALA A 310 3.29 13.05 -7.88
CA ALA A 310 4.65 12.57 -8.09
C ALA A 310 4.94 11.30 -7.29
N GLU A 311 4.47 11.21 -6.04
CA GLU A 311 4.67 10.01 -5.23
C GLU A 311 3.84 8.82 -5.73
N ILE A 312 2.61 9.04 -6.19
CA ILE A 312 1.82 8.00 -6.87
C ILE A 312 2.59 7.46 -8.11
N ASN A 313 3.19 8.34 -8.90
CA ASN A 313 4.01 7.93 -10.05
C ASN A 313 5.27 7.15 -9.64
N ASN A 314 5.95 7.55 -8.55
CA ASN A 314 7.08 6.80 -8.00
C ASN A 314 6.65 5.37 -7.61
N VAL A 315 5.50 5.23 -6.96
CA VAL A 315 4.96 3.92 -6.57
C VAL A 315 4.63 3.06 -7.79
N LYS A 316 3.98 3.64 -8.81
CA LYS A 316 3.70 2.92 -10.07
C LYS A 316 4.99 2.49 -10.77
N GLN A 317 5.97 3.38 -10.89
CA GLN A 317 7.26 3.03 -11.49
C GLN A 317 7.94 1.89 -10.72
N ALA A 318 7.90 1.94 -9.39
CA ALA A 318 8.49 0.89 -8.56
C ALA A 318 7.81 -0.47 -8.74
N ILE A 319 6.49 -0.51 -8.90
CA ILE A 319 5.76 -1.74 -9.25
C ILE A 319 6.20 -2.27 -10.63
N ARG A 320 6.35 -1.39 -11.63
CA ARG A 320 6.76 -1.82 -12.98
C ARG A 320 8.17 -2.38 -13.00
N ASP A 321 9.07 -1.77 -12.25
CA ASP A 321 10.46 -2.19 -12.16
C ASP A 321 10.61 -3.43 -11.25
N GLY A 322 9.66 -3.68 -10.34
CA GLY A 322 9.72 -4.77 -9.38
C GLY A 322 10.59 -4.48 -8.17
N ASN A 323 10.65 -3.21 -7.76
CA ASN A 323 11.41 -2.69 -6.63
C ASN A 323 10.55 -1.87 -5.64
N LEU A 324 9.25 -2.18 -5.54
CA LEU A 324 8.32 -1.53 -4.61
C LEU A 324 8.79 -1.68 -3.17
N TRP A 325 9.38 -2.83 -2.81
CA TRP A 325 9.95 -3.04 -1.49
C TRP A 325 10.99 -1.97 -1.12
N GLU A 326 11.92 -1.68 -2.03
CA GLU A 326 12.98 -0.69 -1.84
C GLU A 326 12.41 0.73 -1.70
N LEU A 327 11.31 1.04 -2.38
CA LEU A 327 10.58 2.29 -2.14
C LEU A 327 9.93 2.32 -0.75
N VAL A 328 9.25 1.25 -0.35
CA VAL A 328 8.63 1.13 0.98
C VAL A 328 9.67 1.29 2.08
N GLU A 329 10.80 0.61 1.98
CA GLU A 329 11.86 0.68 3.00
C GLU A 329 12.41 2.10 3.14
N ARG A 330 12.67 2.79 2.02
CA ARG A 330 13.12 4.20 2.04
C ARG A 330 12.10 5.11 2.72
N ARG A 331 10.82 5.00 2.36
CA ARG A 331 9.75 5.82 2.94
C ARG A 331 9.50 5.51 4.41
N CYS A 332 9.51 4.24 4.80
CA CYS A 332 9.22 3.87 6.18
C CYS A 332 10.35 4.22 7.16
N ARG A 333 11.55 4.51 6.69
CA ARG A 333 12.67 4.96 7.53
C ARG A 333 12.66 6.45 7.86
N THR A 334 11.73 7.23 7.31
CA THR A 334 11.63 8.68 7.58
C THR A 334 10.99 8.98 8.94
N HIS A 335 10.21 8.05 9.50
CA HIS A 335 9.51 8.24 10.77
C HIS A 335 9.44 6.93 11.59
N PRO A 336 9.71 6.94 12.92
CA PRO A 336 9.69 5.73 13.74
C PRO A 336 8.38 4.93 13.66
N ARG A 337 7.25 5.62 13.56
CA ARG A 337 5.95 4.95 13.44
C ARG A 337 5.72 4.30 12.08
N LEU A 338 6.28 4.83 11.00
CA LEU A 338 6.24 4.15 9.70
C LEU A 338 7.15 2.92 9.73
N LEU A 339 8.27 2.99 10.44
CA LEU A 339 9.12 1.83 10.68
C LEU A 339 8.38 0.74 11.50
N ASP A 340 7.57 1.13 12.49
CA ASP A 340 6.67 0.18 13.18
C ASP A 340 5.70 -0.48 12.17
N GLY A 341 5.16 0.30 11.22
CA GLY A 341 4.34 -0.20 10.11
C GLY A 341 5.09 -1.20 9.21
N LEU A 342 6.31 -0.89 8.77
CA LEU A 342 7.13 -1.80 7.96
C LEU A 342 7.43 -3.11 8.70
N LYS A 343 7.83 -3.03 9.98
CA LYS A 343 8.05 -4.22 10.82
C LYS A 343 6.76 -5.03 10.99
N ARG A 344 5.61 -4.36 11.10
CA ARG A 344 4.33 -5.07 11.17
C ARG A 344 3.99 -5.75 9.85
N MET A 345 4.26 -5.09 8.72
CA MET A 345 4.07 -5.66 7.39
C MET A 345 4.91 -6.93 7.20
N THR A 346 6.13 -7.00 7.74
CA THR A 346 6.95 -8.24 7.65
C THR A 346 6.31 -9.45 8.32
N SER A 347 5.46 -9.25 9.34
CA SER A 347 4.73 -10.35 9.98
C SER A 347 3.59 -10.93 9.11
N HIS A 348 3.27 -10.30 7.98
CA HIS A 348 2.25 -10.76 7.02
C HIS A 348 2.88 -11.24 5.69
N MET A 349 4.18 -11.49 5.65
CA MET A 349 4.89 -11.83 4.41
C MET A 349 4.47 -13.15 3.79
N ASP A 350 4.07 -14.14 4.58
CA ASP A 350 3.52 -15.40 4.06
C ASP A 350 2.22 -15.19 3.26
N TRP A 351 1.44 -14.15 3.61
CA TRP A 351 0.25 -13.77 2.85
C TRP A 351 0.64 -12.98 1.59
N ILE A 352 1.57 -12.02 1.71
CA ILE A 352 2.05 -11.22 0.58
C ILE A 352 2.73 -12.09 -0.49
N GLU A 353 3.48 -13.12 -0.09
CA GLU A 353 4.21 -14.02 -0.98
C GLU A 353 3.32 -14.72 -2.00
N GLN A 354 2.03 -14.89 -1.68
CA GLN A 354 1.02 -15.49 -2.57
C GLN A 354 0.70 -14.63 -3.80
N PHE A 355 0.96 -13.32 -3.73
CA PHE A 355 0.67 -12.35 -4.79
C PHE A 355 1.92 -11.85 -5.50
N ASP A 356 3.07 -11.93 -4.84
CA ASP A 356 4.35 -11.42 -5.32
C ASP A 356 4.84 -12.20 -6.55
N PRO A 357 5.31 -11.53 -7.63
CA PRO A 357 5.82 -12.19 -8.82
C PRO A 357 6.98 -13.17 -8.51
N SER A 358 7.02 -14.29 -9.24
CA SER A 358 8.09 -15.28 -9.08
C SER A 358 9.47 -14.80 -9.57
N SER A 359 9.49 -13.77 -10.43
CA SER A 359 10.69 -13.13 -10.96
C SER A 359 10.41 -11.64 -11.18
N LYS A 360 11.37 -10.81 -10.79
CA LYS A 360 11.35 -9.34 -10.92
C LYS A 360 12.78 -8.78 -10.95
N SER A 361 12.97 -7.47 -10.78
CA SER A 361 14.32 -6.87 -10.74
C SER A 361 15.22 -7.51 -9.68
N THR A 362 16.51 -7.22 -9.80
CA THR A 362 17.52 -7.67 -8.84
C THR A 362 17.12 -7.33 -7.41
N TYR A 363 17.18 -8.34 -6.54
CA TYR A 363 16.94 -8.16 -5.11
C TYR A 363 18.05 -7.33 -4.49
N PHE A 364 17.72 -6.22 -3.82
CA PHE A 364 18.68 -5.43 -3.06
C PHE A 364 18.49 -5.63 -1.56
N TYR A 365 19.57 -5.97 -0.86
CA TYR A 365 19.58 -6.00 0.60
C TYR A 365 19.88 -4.61 1.16
N CYS A 366 18.85 -3.87 1.53
CA CYS A 366 18.97 -2.49 2.05
C CYS A 366 18.74 -2.36 3.57
N GLY A 367 18.44 -3.47 4.25
CA GLY A 367 18.33 -3.50 5.71
C GLY A 367 17.66 -4.76 6.26
N PRO A 368 17.63 -4.93 7.60
CA PRO A 368 17.23 -6.16 8.28
C PRO A 368 15.85 -6.69 7.90
N GLN A 369 14.91 -5.82 7.56
CA GLN A 369 13.55 -6.23 7.17
C GLN A 369 13.54 -7.02 5.86
N SER A 370 14.57 -6.84 5.01
CA SER A 370 14.69 -7.50 3.70
C SER A 370 14.78 -9.02 3.82
N VAL A 371 15.23 -9.57 4.96
CA VAL A 371 15.27 -11.02 5.18
C VAL A 371 13.89 -11.68 5.18
N ASN A 372 12.83 -10.90 5.43
CA ASN A 372 11.45 -11.39 5.47
C ASN A 372 10.74 -11.26 4.12
N ARG A 373 11.44 -10.78 3.07
CA ARG A 373 10.84 -10.58 1.76
C ARG A 373 10.36 -11.89 1.12
N PRO A 374 9.32 -11.84 0.27
CA PRO A 374 8.80 -13.00 -0.45
C PRO A 374 9.87 -13.86 -1.12
N GLU A 375 10.88 -13.24 -1.74
CA GLU A 375 11.97 -13.92 -2.43
C GLU A 375 12.77 -14.85 -1.50
N VAL A 376 13.05 -14.40 -0.28
CA VAL A 376 13.81 -15.16 0.72
C VAL A 376 12.96 -16.30 1.27
N LEU A 377 11.69 -16.03 1.58
CA LEU A 377 10.74 -17.04 2.07
C LEU A 377 10.51 -18.15 1.01
N ARG A 378 10.32 -17.74 -0.25
CA ARG A 378 10.15 -18.65 -1.38
C ARG A 378 11.41 -19.48 -1.63
N TRP A 379 12.58 -18.87 -1.51
CA TRP A 379 13.84 -19.61 -1.59
C TRP A 379 13.96 -20.66 -0.47
N ASN A 380 13.64 -20.30 0.78
CA ASN A 380 13.63 -21.26 1.90
C ASN A 380 12.74 -22.48 1.62
N LYS A 381 11.55 -22.27 1.02
CA LYS A 381 10.66 -23.37 0.59
C LYS A 381 11.30 -24.23 -0.50
N ARG A 382 11.95 -23.60 -1.50
CA ARG A 382 12.61 -24.31 -2.63
C ARG A 382 13.78 -25.21 -2.23
N LEU A 383 14.39 -25.00 -1.05
CA LEU A 383 15.44 -25.90 -0.54
C LEU A 383 14.98 -27.35 -0.44
N GLU A 384 13.68 -27.61 -0.23
CA GLU A 384 13.11 -28.96 -0.15
C GLU A 384 13.21 -29.75 -1.47
N HIS A 385 13.39 -29.05 -2.58
CA HIS A 385 13.56 -29.63 -3.92
C HIS A 385 15.02 -29.92 -4.26
N LEU A 386 15.98 -29.41 -3.48
CA LEU A 386 17.40 -29.69 -3.68
C LEU A 386 17.72 -31.05 -3.07
N LYS A 387 18.00 -32.03 -3.94
CA LYS A 387 18.47 -33.37 -3.59
C LYS A 387 19.95 -33.46 -3.94
N LEU A 388 20.77 -33.64 -2.92
CA LEU A 388 22.22 -33.71 -2.99
C LEU A 388 22.68 -35.06 -2.43
N GLU A 389 23.66 -35.65 -3.09
CA GLU A 389 24.34 -36.89 -2.67
C GLU A 389 25.84 -36.71 -2.88
N GLY A 390 26.66 -37.61 -2.33
CA GLY A 390 28.12 -37.52 -2.46
C GLY A 390 28.70 -36.32 -1.71
N THR A 391 29.79 -35.75 -2.24
CA THR A 391 30.55 -34.69 -1.58
C THR A 391 30.08 -33.30 -1.99
N VAL A 392 29.79 -32.44 -1.01
CA VAL A 392 29.23 -31.10 -1.23
C VAL A 392 30.08 -30.03 -0.57
N LEU A 393 30.64 -29.11 -1.36
CA LEU A 393 31.36 -27.94 -0.86
C LEU A 393 30.43 -26.72 -0.77
N ILE A 394 30.34 -26.10 0.40
CA ILE A 394 29.70 -24.79 0.59
C ILE A 394 30.78 -23.74 0.81
N ARG A 395 30.79 -22.67 0.01
CA ARG A 395 31.81 -21.61 0.13
C ARG A 395 31.31 -20.17 -0.03
N PRO A 396 31.99 -19.19 0.63
CA PRO A 396 31.59 -17.79 0.61
C PRO A 396 32.30 -17.03 -0.52
N GLY A 397 31.80 -17.17 -1.75
CA GLY A 397 32.39 -16.52 -2.94
C GLY A 397 33.84 -16.95 -3.26
N GLY A 398 34.35 -16.55 -4.43
CA GLY A 398 35.72 -16.87 -4.89
C GLY A 398 35.96 -18.37 -5.15
N LYS A 399 36.90 -18.72 -6.04
CA LYS A 399 37.26 -20.14 -6.23
C LYS A 399 38.19 -20.61 -5.11
N ILE A 400 38.01 -21.83 -4.64
CA ILE A 400 38.90 -22.48 -3.68
C ILE A 400 39.67 -23.59 -4.40
N SER A 401 40.95 -23.76 -4.06
CA SER A 401 41.76 -24.85 -4.61
C SER A 401 41.14 -26.20 -4.28
N GLY A 402 41.05 -27.10 -5.25
CA GLY A 402 40.45 -28.42 -5.08
C GLY A 402 38.92 -28.46 -5.16
N GLU A 403 38.23 -27.34 -5.46
CA GLU A 403 36.75 -27.34 -5.57
C GLU A 403 36.22 -28.28 -6.67
N ALA A 404 37.05 -28.65 -7.65
CA ALA A 404 36.71 -29.57 -8.73
C ALA A 404 36.63 -31.05 -8.31
N GLU A 405 37.07 -31.38 -7.08
CA GLU A 405 37.04 -32.73 -6.53
C GLU A 405 35.69 -33.05 -5.86
N TYR A 406 34.83 -32.04 -5.65
CA TYR A 406 33.51 -32.21 -5.07
C TYR A 406 32.46 -32.49 -6.13
N ASP A 407 31.52 -33.38 -5.82
CA ASP A 407 30.37 -33.69 -6.70
C ASP A 407 29.46 -32.45 -6.89
N HIS A 408 29.35 -31.63 -5.85
CA HIS A 408 28.56 -30.41 -5.86
C HIS A 408 29.30 -29.22 -5.22
N VAL A 409 29.20 -28.04 -5.83
CA VAL A 409 29.71 -26.78 -5.28
C VAL A 409 28.56 -25.80 -5.09
N LEU A 410 28.33 -25.41 -3.85
CA LEU A 410 27.32 -24.43 -3.45
C LEU A 410 27.96 -23.10 -3.09
N HIS A 411 27.35 -22.02 -3.57
CA HIS A 411 27.69 -20.66 -3.18
C HIS A 411 26.86 -20.24 -1.97
N PHE A 412 27.49 -19.65 -0.96
CA PHE A 412 26.82 -19.09 0.21
C PHE A 412 26.62 -17.59 0.04
N LYS A 413 25.38 -17.11 0.09
CA LYS A 413 25.05 -15.67 -0.03
C LYS A 413 23.94 -15.27 0.96
N PRO A 414 24.22 -14.41 1.95
CA PRO A 414 23.19 -13.78 2.78
C PRO A 414 22.19 -12.95 1.95
N PRO A 415 20.88 -12.96 2.24
CA PRO A 415 20.19 -13.77 3.26
C PRO A 415 19.75 -15.18 2.79
N PHE A 416 20.04 -15.57 1.56
CA PHE A 416 19.53 -16.80 0.95
C PHE A 416 20.18 -18.09 1.50
N GLY A 417 21.46 -18.04 1.88
CA GLY A 417 22.21 -19.20 2.36
C GLY A 417 22.94 -19.91 1.22
N ALA A 418 23.19 -21.22 1.39
CA ALA A 418 23.83 -22.06 0.38
C ALA A 418 22.89 -22.41 -0.78
N TYR A 419 23.39 -22.31 -2.00
CA TYR A 419 22.67 -22.67 -3.23
C TYR A 419 23.62 -23.18 -4.33
N PRO A 420 23.15 -24.00 -5.29
CA PRO A 420 23.98 -24.51 -6.39
C PRO A 420 24.60 -23.40 -7.23
N LEU A 421 25.91 -23.50 -7.53
CA LEU A 421 26.65 -22.45 -8.24
C LEU A 421 26.01 -22.08 -9.60
N GLU A 422 25.33 -23.03 -10.24
CA GLU A 422 24.62 -22.89 -11.51
C GLU A 422 23.48 -21.86 -11.42
N LEU A 423 22.93 -21.63 -10.23
CA LEU A 423 21.83 -20.69 -10.00
C LEU A 423 22.30 -19.27 -9.66
N LYS A 424 23.61 -19.01 -9.59
CA LYS A 424 24.16 -17.72 -9.16
C LYS A 424 23.62 -16.51 -9.94
N GLU A 425 23.39 -16.69 -11.23
CA GLU A 425 22.89 -15.63 -12.12
C GLU A 425 21.36 -15.65 -12.28
N THR A 426 20.64 -16.50 -11.52
CA THR A 426 19.19 -16.64 -11.56
C THR A 426 18.52 -15.84 -10.45
N HIS A 427 17.40 -15.16 -10.74
CA HIS A 427 16.61 -14.47 -9.70
C HIS A 427 16.03 -15.47 -8.67
N PRO A 428 16.09 -15.18 -7.34
CA PRO A 428 16.61 -13.95 -6.71
C PRO A 428 18.10 -14.03 -6.30
N LEU A 429 18.82 -15.10 -6.64
CA LEU A 429 20.18 -15.37 -6.19
C LEU A 429 21.25 -14.48 -6.84
N ASN A 430 20.89 -13.82 -7.96
CA ASN A 430 21.62 -12.70 -8.54
C ASN A 430 21.56 -11.39 -7.71
N ALA A 431 21.04 -11.44 -6.48
CA ALA A 431 20.91 -10.32 -5.56
C ALA A 431 22.17 -9.46 -5.38
N GLU A 432 21.99 -8.17 -5.11
CA GLU A 432 23.04 -7.28 -4.61
C GLU A 432 22.94 -7.17 -3.09
N VAL A 433 24.06 -7.46 -2.41
CA VAL A 433 24.11 -7.60 -0.96
C VAL A 433 25.35 -6.90 -0.42
N ILE A 434 25.32 -6.49 0.85
CA ILE A 434 26.46 -5.86 1.50
C ILE A 434 27.64 -6.84 1.66
N ASN A 435 28.87 -6.36 1.52
CA ASN A 435 30.08 -7.18 1.60
C ASN A 435 30.29 -7.81 2.99
N ILE A 436 29.88 -7.09 4.04
CA ILE A 436 29.90 -7.55 5.42
C ILE A 436 28.44 -7.72 5.84
N PRO A 437 27.92 -8.96 5.90
CA PRO A 437 26.53 -9.18 6.27
C PRO A 437 26.28 -8.72 7.71
N ASP A 438 25.09 -8.15 7.95
CA ASP A 438 24.61 -7.87 9.29
C ASP A 438 24.13 -9.16 9.98
N TYR A 439 23.78 -9.06 11.26
CA TYR A 439 23.38 -10.21 12.06
C TYR A 439 22.14 -10.90 11.48
N GLU A 440 21.14 -10.14 11.04
CA GLU A 440 19.87 -10.67 10.53
C GLU A 440 20.02 -11.39 9.20
N SER A 441 20.74 -10.80 8.23
CA SER A 441 21.00 -11.47 6.94
C SER A 441 21.84 -12.72 7.10
N LEU A 442 22.86 -12.67 7.97
CA LEU A 442 23.69 -13.84 8.25
C LEU A 442 22.90 -14.93 8.97
N THR A 443 22.05 -14.56 9.94
CA THR A 443 21.14 -15.50 10.63
C THR A 443 20.26 -16.22 9.61
N SER A 444 19.59 -15.47 8.73
CA SER A 444 18.69 -16.04 7.72
C SER A 444 19.42 -17.01 6.78
N ALA A 445 20.61 -16.62 6.30
CA ALA A 445 21.41 -17.49 5.42
C ALA A 445 21.93 -18.75 6.12
N LEU A 446 22.36 -18.64 7.36
CA LEU A 446 22.85 -19.79 8.13
C LEU A 446 21.71 -20.76 8.47
N GLU A 447 20.53 -20.27 8.85
CA GLU A 447 19.35 -21.12 9.07
C GLU A 447 18.92 -21.84 7.78
N ASN A 448 18.91 -21.13 6.64
CA ASN A 448 18.61 -21.74 5.34
C ASN A 448 19.66 -22.82 4.98
N THR A 449 20.93 -22.56 5.24
CA THR A 449 22.02 -23.52 4.99
C THR A 449 21.91 -24.74 5.89
N LYS A 450 21.60 -24.53 7.17
CA LYS A 450 21.34 -25.60 8.14
C LYS A 450 20.16 -26.47 7.71
N LYS A 451 19.05 -25.86 7.27
CA LYS A 451 17.89 -26.57 6.70
C LYS A 451 18.29 -27.41 5.50
N LEU A 452 19.09 -26.86 4.57
CA LEU A 452 19.56 -27.60 3.38
C LEU A 452 20.36 -28.86 3.75
N ILE A 453 21.27 -28.74 4.72
CA ILE A 453 22.07 -29.88 5.21
C ILE A 453 21.15 -30.94 5.82
N GLN A 454 20.18 -30.55 6.65
CA GLN A 454 19.23 -31.48 7.28
C GLN A 454 18.33 -32.20 6.27
N LEU A 455 17.98 -31.54 5.17
CA LEU A 455 17.17 -32.13 4.10
C LEU A 455 17.92 -33.15 3.24
N ASN A 456 19.25 -33.22 3.35
CA ASN A 456 20.13 -34.07 2.55
C ASN A 456 21.10 -34.87 3.45
N PRO A 457 20.58 -35.78 4.29
CA PRO A 457 21.40 -36.50 5.27
C PRO A 457 22.43 -37.46 4.65
N ASP A 458 22.23 -37.86 3.39
CA ASP A 458 23.11 -38.80 2.68
C ASP A 458 24.29 -38.10 1.97
N ALA A 459 24.34 -36.76 1.99
CA ALA A 459 25.44 -35.98 1.43
C ALA A 459 26.50 -35.63 2.49
N GLU A 460 27.76 -35.68 2.07
CA GLU A 460 28.91 -35.31 2.87
C GLU A 460 29.27 -33.83 2.66
N PHE A 461 28.88 -32.98 3.59
CA PHE A 461 29.10 -31.53 3.48
C PHE A 461 30.48 -31.10 3.97
N THR A 462 31.05 -30.11 3.29
CA THR A 462 32.19 -29.30 3.71
C THR A 462 31.79 -27.85 3.75
N PHE A 463 31.91 -27.18 4.91
CA PHE A 463 31.50 -25.79 5.10
C PHE A 463 32.69 -24.86 5.27
N VAL A 464 32.92 -24.00 4.27
CA VAL A 464 33.89 -22.93 4.35
C VAL A 464 33.18 -21.63 4.72
N HIS A 465 33.71 -20.90 5.69
CA HIS A 465 33.14 -19.61 6.13
C HIS A 465 34.22 -18.53 6.23
N ARG A 466 33.81 -17.26 6.35
CA ARG A 466 34.77 -16.17 6.54
C ARG A 466 35.22 -16.12 8.00
N GLN A 467 36.50 -15.82 8.24
CA GLN A 467 37.04 -15.72 9.61
C GLN A 467 36.37 -14.63 10.45
N TYR A 468 35.95 -13.53 9.83
CA TYR A 468 35.31 -12.40 10.50
C TYR A 468 33.80 -12.57 10.73
N TRP A 469 33.20 -13.71 10.36
CA TRP A 469 31.80 -13.97 10.68
C TRP A 469 31.67 -14.48 12.12
N GLU A 470 31.18 -13.62 13.00
CA GLU A 470 30.91 -13.97 14.40
C GLU A 470 29.42 -14.29 14.58
N HIS A 471 29.06 -15.58 14.51
CA HIS A 471 27.67 -16.01 14.67
C HIS A 471 27.53 -17.41 15.31
N PRO A 472 26.67 -17.61 16.33
CA PRO A 472 26.54 -18.90 17.02
C PRO A 472 26.14 -20.08 16.11
N LEU A 473 25.36 -19.81 15.05
CA LEU A 473 24.95 -20.84 14.09
C LEU A 473 26.10 -21.41 13.27
N ILE A 474 27.23 -20.70 13.14
CA ILE A 474 28.41 -21.23 12.44
C ILE A 474 28.92 -22.47 13.15
N SER A 475 29.11 -22.39 14.48
CA SER A 475 29.54 -23.53 15.28
C SER A 475 28.56 -24.71 15.20
N GLN A 476 27.25 -24.44 15.10
CA GLN A 476 26.24 -25.49 14.91
C GLN A 476 26.38 -26.17 13.54
N ILE A 477 26.57 -25.40 12.46
CA ILE A 477 26.80 -25.95 11.13
C ILE A 477 28.10 -26.75 11.09
N CYS A 478 29.19 -26.24 11.68
CA CYS A 478 30.47 -26.95 11.74
C CYS A 478 30.37 -28.31 12.46
N GLN A 479 29.42 -28.49 13.38
CA GLN A 479 29.15 -29.76 14.05
C GLN A 479 28.31 -30.74 13.19
N MET A 480 27.65 -30.24 12.15
CA MET A 480 26.75 -31.01 11.27
C MET A 480 27.42 -31.47 9.97
N VAL A 481 28.62 -30.98 9.66
CA VAL A 481 29.35 -31.23 8.42
C VAL A 481 30.61 -32.05 8.69
N SER A 482 31.13 -32.75 7.69
CA SER A 482 32.34 -33.57 7.85
C SER A 482 33.60 -32.73 8.00
N HIS A 483 33.67 -31.60 7.28
CA HIS A 483 34.82 -30.71 7.30
C HIS A 483 34.38 -29.25 7.35
N SER A 484 35.11 -28.42 8.09
CA SER A 484 34.88 -26.97 8.11
C SER A 484 36.15 -26.19 8.44
N TRP A 485 36.33 -25.04 7.82
CA TRP A 485 37.40 -24.09 8.16
C TRP A 485 37.04 -22.66 7.75
N ALA A 486 37.82 -21.71 8.27
CA ALA A 486 37.68 -20.29 7.97
C ALA A 486 38.67 -19.84 6.88
N VAL A 487 38.23 -18.92 6.00
CA VAL A 487 39.05 -18.25 4.96
C VAL A 487 38.96 -16.73 5.03
#